data_AF-A0A094ADD5-F1
#
_entry.id   AF-A0A094ADD5-F1
#
_cell.length_a   1.000
_cell.length_b   1.000
_cell.length_c   1.000
_cell.angle_alpha   90.00
_cell.angle_beta   90.00
_cell.angle_gamma   90.00
#
_symmetry.space_group_name_H-M   'P 1'
#
loop_
_entity.id
_entity.type
_entity.pdbx_description
1 polymer ?
#
loop_
_entity_poly.entity_id
_entity_poly.type
_entity_poly.pdbx_seq_one_letter_code
_entity_poly.pdbx_strand_id
1 'polypeptide(L)'
;MSRWQDTITLKVQGPHEEDNDDHKEALLSQLKAAQKDIQSLRIDDDTPSDTEWRLISDHFSDIQNLEMEAGFNEELNDKPIPTHWPIERLLISSSCGEVCQSPFVLEGRVKHLILLLTSGLRFEGPTSTELSQANREAIAQGEAEAKYITVREGTPEEKKIEIVWMSELAGNWLQNKYNGENASPHPEAPIPETINLETLEFLENDALDAFSRMAIALPHIVDNLKTLNLCSTNGCDFQFTAEQMFQSIIPQLTHLKTFVFTVGDIFEEADFLPLLYPHFPPNICTLRFRGPVSLAKSEHWQKWVEAFANPEYLPNLKKLSFVLDLAYDYGKSDGKRRANEEELREAKTACKQLFDRLESREIVVESFYDEWADQYVCFDKVDERW
;
A
#
# COMPACT_ATOMS: atom_id res chain seq x y z
N MET A 1 -14.65 7.56 -17.36
CA MET A 1 -14.64 9.02 -17.15
C MET A 1 -14.76 9.23 -15.64
N SER A 2 -13.70 9.72 -14.99
CA SER A 2 -13.68 9.94 -13.53
C SER A 2 -14.83 10.86 -13.12
N ARG A 3 -15.53 10.54 -12.02
CA ARG A 3 -16.56 11.40 -11.39
C ARG A 3 -15.97 12.75 -10.92
N TRP A 4 -14.65 12.83 -10.83
CA TRP A 4 -13.91 13.92 -10.19
C TRP A 4 -13.20 14.80 -11.23
N GLN A 5 -13.95 15.46 -12.13
CA GLN A 5 -13.37 16.18 -13.28
C GLN A 5 -12.79 17.56 -12.93
N ASP A 6 -13.12 18.10 -11.75
CA ASP A 6 -12.72 19.44 -11.30
C ASP A 6 -11.90 19.38 -9.99
N THR A 7 -10.73 18.71 -10.04
CA THR A 7 -9.82 18.67 -8.90
C THR A 7 -9.07 20.00 -8.76
N ILE A 8 -9.18 20.63 -7.60
CA ILE A 8 -8.30 21.75 -7.22
C ILE A 8 -7.06 21.17 -6.57
N THR A 9 -5.89 21.63 -7.02
CA THR A 9 -4.60 21.30 -6.40
C THR A 9 -4.12 22.47 -5.56
N LEU A 10 -3.74 22.18 -4.31
CA LEU A 10 -3.06 23.10 -3.43
C LEU A 10 -1.63 22.62 -3.19
N LYS A 11 -0.70 23.54 -3.25
CA LYS A 11 0.68 23.33 -2.81
C LYS A 11 0.82 23.83 -1.39
N VAL A 12 1.21 22.95 -0.48
CA VAL A 12 1.44 23.26 0.93
C VAL A 12 2.93 23.25 1.22
N GLN A 13 3.34 23.90 2.31
CA GLN A 13 4.73 23.90 2.77
C GLN A 13 5.00 22.86 3.84
N GLY A 14 3.95 22.42 4.54
CA GLY A 14 4.00 21.35 5.52
C GLY A 14 4.52 21.72 6.90
N PRO A 15 4.53 20.74 7.83
CA PRO A 15 4.74 20.98 9.26
C PRO A 15 6.11 21.59 9.60
N HIS A 16 7.15 21.28 8.83
CA HIS A 16 8.52 21.74 9.13
C HIS A 16 8.75 23.22 8.86
N GLU A 17 7.92 23.84 8.03
CA GLU A 17 8.05 25.25 7.64
C GLU A 17 7.04 26.15 8.41
N GLU A 18 6.33 25.61 9.41
CA GLU A 18 5.26 26.32 10.11
C GLU A 18 5.74 27.60 10.84
N ASP A 19 7.00 27.62 11.26
CA ASP A 19 7.64 28.76 11.93
C ASP A 19 8.06 29.88 10.96
N ASN A 20 7.95 29.69 9.64
CA ASN A 20 8.31 30.72 8.67
C ASN A 20 7.25 31.83 8.59
N ASP A 21 7.73 33.08 8.46
CA ASP A 21 6.89 34.27 8.42
C ASP A 21 5.86 34.26 7.26
N ASP A 22 6.18 33.62 6.14
CA ASP A 22 5.35 33.57 4.93
C ASP A 22 4.53 32.27 4.76
N HIS A 23 4.63 31.34 5.72
CA HIS A 23 4.00 30.01 5.67
C HIS A 23 2.51 30.05 5.29
N LYS A 24 1.78 31.00 5.91
CA LYS A 24 0.34 31.17 5.68
C LYS A 24 0.02 31.91 4.37
N GLU A 25 0.89 32.84 3.95
CA GLU A 25 0.56 33.80 2.89
C GLU A 25 0.45 33.13 1.52
N ALA A 26 1.32 32.15 1.26
CA ALA A 26 1.31 31.37 0.03
C ALA A 26 0.02 30.57 -0.13
N LEU A 27 -0.40 29.83 0.91
CA LEU A 27 -1.63 29.05 0.89
C LEU A 27 -2.88 29.94 0.82
N LEU A 28 -2.93 31.02 1.60
CA LEU A 28 -4.05 31.97 1.56
C LEU A 28 -4.28 32.58 0.17
N SER A 29 -3.20 32.82 -0.58
CA SER A 29 -3.28 33.34 -1.94
C SER A 29 -3.88 32.31 -2.91
N GLN A 30 -3.53 31.03 -2.76
CA GLN A 30 -4.13 29.93 -3.52
C GLN A 30 -5.62 29.78 -3.18
N LEU A 31 -5.97 29.76 -1.89
CA LEU A 31 -7.35 29.62 -1.42
C LEU A 31 -8.25 30.76 -1.93
N LYS A 32 -7.77 32.01 -1.93
CA LYS A 32 -8.52 33.16 -2.48
C LYS A 32 -8.87 33.01 -3.95
N ALA A 33 -8.01 32.34 -4.73
CA ALA A 33 -8.23 32.08 -6.15
C ALA A 33 -9.06 30.81 -6.40
N ALA A 34 -9.08 29.88 -5.44
CA ALA A 34 -9.81 28.62 -5.54
C ALA A 34 -11.33 28.81 -5.31
N GLN A 35 -12.12 28.09 -6.11
CA GLN A 35 -13.56 27.98 -5.87
C GLN A 35 -13.80 27.22 -4.57
N LYS A 36 -14.79 27.64 -3.78
CA LYS A 36 -15.11 26.99 -2.49
C LYS A 36 -15.93 25.71 -2.67
N ASP A 37 -16.83 25.72 -3.65
CA ASP A 37 -17.79 24.65 -3.89
C ASP A 37 -17.17 23.59 -4.79
N ILE A 38 -16.21 22.85 -4.23
CA ILE A 38 -15.53 21.73 -4.90
C ILE A 38 -15.75 20.44 -4.11
N GLN A 39 -15.60 19.31 -4.79
CA GLN A 39 -15.71 17.98 -4.19
C GLN A 39 -14.42 17.17 -4.30
N SER A 40 -13.43 17.66 -5.05
CA SER A 40 -12.16 16.97 -5.28
C SER A 40 -11.00 17.90 -4.99
N LEU A 41 -10.19 17.54 -4.00
CA LEU A 41 -9.03 18.29 -3.54
C LEU A 41 -7.79 17.42 -3.61
N ARG A 42 -6.73 17.95 -4.22
CA ARG A 42 -5.38 17.38 -4.17
C ARG A 42 -4.47 18.31 -3.38
N ILE A 43 -3.72 17.74 -2.46
CA ILE A 43 -2.66 18.38 -1.71
C ILE A 43 -1.34 17.81 -2.24
N ASP A 44 -0.45 18.70 -2.65
CA ASP A 44 0.76 18.39 -3.41
C ASP A 44 1.99 19.06 -2.77
N ASP A 45 3.17 18.57 -3.14
CA ASP A 45 4.50 18.94 -2.63
C ASP A 45 4.80 18.50 -1.18
N ASP A 46 3.83 18.48 -0.27
CA ASP A 46 3.95 17.99 1.12
C ASP A 46 2.57 17.68 1.74
N THR A 47 2.55 17.14 2.96
CA THR A 47 1.34 17.09 3.81
C THR A 47 1.11 18.43 4.52
N PRO A 48 -0.13 18.85 4.82
CA PRO A 48 -0.36 20.16 5.46
C PRO A 48 0.08 20.18 6.92
N SER A 49 0.58 21.32 7.40
CA SER A 49 0.70 21.61 8.83
C SER A 49 -0.66 21.73 9.52
N ASP A 50 -0.71 21.74 10.85
CA ASP A 50 -1.95 22.01 11.60
C ASP A 50 -2.56 23.37 11.24
N THR A 51 -1.70 24.38 11.03
CA THR A 51 -2.09 25.70 10.55
C THR A 51 -2.71 25.63 9.15
N GLU A 52 -2.09 24.92 8.21
CA GLU A 52 -2.57 24.80 6.84
C GLU A 52 -3.88 24.01 6.78
N TRP A 53 -3.99 22.92 7.53
CA TRP A 53 -5.22 22.15 7.68
C TRP A 53 -6.38 23.04 8.13
N ARG A 54 -6.14 23.90 9.12
CA ARG A 54 -7.15 24.85 9.58
C ARG A 54 -7.60 25.78 8.45
N LEU A 55 -6.67 26.38 7.71
CA LEU A 55 -6.99 27.28 6.59
C LEU A 55 -7.78 26.58 5.48
N ILE A 56 -7.39 25.35 5.14
CA ILE A 56 -8.07 24.53 4.14
C ILE A 56 -9.50 24.20 4.62
N SER A 57 -9.65 23.77 5.87
CA SER A 57 -10.95 23.41 6.46
C SER A 57 -11.90 24.60 6.61
N ASP A 58 -11.37 25.81 6.85
CA ASP A 58 -12.16 27.04 6.92
C ASP A 58 -12.67 27.46 5.53
N HIS A 59 -12.02 27.01 4.45
CA HIS A 59 -12.34 27.38 3.08
C HIS A 59 -13.24 26.38 2.37
N PHE A 60 -13.01 25.07 2.55
CA PHE A 60 -13.77 23.99 1.92
C PHE A 60 -14.60 23.20 2.94
N SER A 61 -15.80 22.77 2.55
CA SER A 61 -16.74 22.07 3.45
C SER A 61 -17.32 20.76 2.91
N ASP A 62 -17.18 20.45 1.62
CA ASP A 62 -17.86 19.31 0.95
C ASP A 62 -16.88 18.43 0.15
N ILE A 63 -15.67 18.23 0.67
CA ILE A 63 -14.68 17.38 -0.02
C ILE A 63 -15.10 15.91 0.06
N GLN A 64 -15.23 15.27 -1.11
CA GLN A 64 -15.57 13.85 -1.27
C GLN A 64 -14.40 13.02 -1.80
N ASN A 65 -13.48 13.63 -2.54
CA ASN A 65 -12.24 13.02 -3.01
C ASN A 65 -11.06 13.83 -2.49
N LEU A 66 -10.23 13.21 -1.66
CA LEU A 66 -9.02 13.81 -1.11
C LEU A 66 -7.79 13.00 -1.57
N GLU A 67 -6.83 13.69 -2.18
CA GLU A 67 -5.53 13.15 -2.55
C GLU A 67 -4.45 13.91 -1.79
N MET A 68 -3.53 13.20 -1.14
CA MET A 68 -2.45 13.77 -0.35
C MET A 68 -1.12 13.15 -0.79
N GLU A 69 -0.18 13.99 -1.21
CA GLU A 69 1.19 13.61 -1.55
C GLU A 69 2.14 14.09 -0.46
N ALA A 70 2.85 13.18 0.19
CA ALA A 70 3.74 13.51 1.30
C ALA A 70 5.06 14.18 0.91
N GLY A 71 5.41 14.17 -0.37
CA GLY A 71 6.63 14.80 -0.84
C GLY A 71 7.89 14.16 -0.24
N PHE A 72 8.96 14.96 -0.12
CA PHE A 72 10.26 14.46 0.34
C PHE A 72 10.32 14.20 1.85
N ASN A 73 9.45 14.84 2.63
CA ASN A 73 9.45 14.68 4.08
C ASN A 73 8.81 13.35 4.51
N GLU A 74 8.00 12.76 3.62
CA GLU A 74 7.35 11.45 3.80
C GLU A 74 6.44 11.36 5.05
N GLU A 75 6.20 12.48 5.73
CA GLU A 75 5.26 12.57 6.86
C GLU A 75 3.82 12.38 6.37
N LEU A 76 2.91 12.04 7.28
CA LEU A 76 1.50 11.81 6.94
C LEU A 76 0.57 12.93 7.40
N ASN A 77 0.80 13.46 8.60
CA ASN A 77 -0.04 14.43 9.33
C ASN A 77 -1.55 14.38 8.98
N ASP A 78 -2.17 13.19 9.07
CA ASP A 78 -3.55 12.94 8.66
C ASP A 78 -4.58 13.13 9.79
N LYS A 79 -4.11 13.26 11.03
CA LYS A 79 -4.95 13.51 12.20
C LYS A 79 -5.88 14.73 12.06
N PRO A 80 -5.43 15.88 11.50
CA PRO A 80 -6.27 17.08 11.45
C PRO A 80 -7.27 17.10 10.28
N ILE A 81 -7.35 16.05 9.46
CA ILE A 81 -8.33 15.98 8.36
C ILE A 81 -9.74 16.22 8.92
N PRO A 82 -10.52 17.17 8.37
CA PRO A 82 -11.82 17.54 8.92
C PRO A 82 -12.82 16.38 8.89
N THR A 83 -13.21 15.90 10.08
CA THR A 83 -14.09 14.73 10.22
C THR A 83 -15.53 14.94 9.74
N HIS A 84 -15.92 16.18 9.49
CA HIS A 84 -17.24 16.53 8.94
C HIS A 84 -17.28 16.48 7.41
N TRP A 85 -16.13 16.38 6.73
CA TRP A 85 -16.10 16.24 5.28
C TRP A 85 -16.63 14.85 4.87
N PRO A 86 -17.47 14.77 3.83
CA PRO A 86 -18.05 13.51 3.37
C PRO A 86 -17.09 12.76 2.42
N ILE A 87 -15.85 12.52 2.87
CA ILE A 87 -14.81 11.87 2.05
C ILE A 87 -15.27 10.45 1.68
N GLU A 88 -15.51 10.22 0.39
CA GLU A 88 -15.79 8.92 -0.19
C GLU A 88 -14.49 8.20 -0.63
N ARG A 89 -13.52 8.96 -1.17
CA ARG A 89 -12.24 8.45 -1.64
C ARG A 89 -11.07 9.21 -1.00
N LEU A 90 -10.13 8.48 -0.43
CA LEU A 90 -8.89 8.99 0.12
C LEU A 90 -7.71 8.30 -0.54
N LEU A 91 -6.81 9.09 -1.13
CA LEU A 91 -5.53 8.64 -1.65
C LEU A 91 -4.41 9.31 -0.83
N ILE A 92 -3.52 8.49 -0.28
CA ILE A 92 -2.30 8.94 0.38
C ILE A 92 -1.14 8.37 -0.43
N SER A 93 -0.20 9.23 -0.83
CA SER A 93 0.99 8.83 -1.58
C SER A 93 2.29 9.24 -0.91
N SER A 94 3.31 8.40 -1.11
CA SER A 94 4.70 8.58 -0.68
C SER A 94 4.97 8.67 0.83
N SER A 95 3.94 8.67 1.70
CA SER A 95 4.16 8.65 3.14
C SER A 95 4.95 7.40 3.57
N CYS A 96 5.95 7.60 4.43
CA CYS A 96 6.90 6.58 4.84
C CYS A 96 7.05 6.52 6.35
N GLY A 97 7.01 5.31 6.91
CA GLY A 97 7.38 5.06 8.29
C GLY A 97 6.52 5.75 9.35
N GLU A 98 5.36 6.31 8.99
CA GLU A 98 4.42 6.95 9.92
C GLU A 98 3.26 6.05 10.36
N VAL A 99 2.58 6.46 11.44
CA VAL A 99 1.32 5.85 11.86
C VAL A 99 0.13 6.66 11.35
N CYS A 100 -0.86 6.00 10.74
CA CYS A 100 -2.14 6.61 10.40
C CYS A 100 -2.87 7.01 11.67
N GLN A 101 -3.36 8.24 11.73
CA GLN A 101 -4.08 8.77 12.90
C GLN A 101 -5.51 9.20 12.55
N SER A 102 -5.84 9.25 11.27
CA SER A 102 -7.14 9.72 10.82
C SER A 102 -8.24 8.68 11.06
N PRO A 103 -9.41 9.08 11.61
CA PRO A 103 -10.60 8.24 11.67
C PRO A 103 -11.05 7.72 10.30
N PHE A 104 -10.71 8.43 9.22
CA PHE A 104 -11.03 7.99 7.86
C PHE A 104 -10.41 6.64 7.52
N VAL A 105 -9.18 6.40 8.00
CA VAL A 105 -8.46 5.13 7.85
C VAL A 105 -8.76 4.21 9.03
N LEU A 106 -8.55 4.68 10.26
CA LEU A 106 -8.61 3.83 11.47
C LEU A 106 -10.01 3.31 11.80
N GLU A 107 -11.06 4.00 11.34
CA GLU A 107 -12.45 3.57 11.53
C GLU A 107 -13.13 3.18 10.19
N GLY A 108 -12.39 3.22 9.07
CA GLY A 108 -12.90 2.85 7.76
C GLY A 108 -14.06 3.71 7.27
N ARG A 109 -14.01 5.04 7.51
CA ARG A 109 -15.12 5.96 7.18
C ARG A 109 -15.21 6.28 5.69
N VAL A 110 -14.12 6.13 4.94
CA VAL A 110 -14.10 6.28 3.47
C VAL A 110 -14.60 5.01 2.79
N LYS A 111 -15.11 5.13 1.58
CA LYS A 111 -15.52 3.99 0.76
C LYS A 111 -14.35 3.36 0.00
N HIS A 112 -13.38 4.19 -0.39
CA HIS A 112 -12.23 3.82 -1.20
C HIS A 112 -10.96 4.41 -0.60
N LEU A 113 -10.04 3.55 -0.15
CA LEU A 113 -8.73 3.93 0.35
C LEU A 113 -7.64 3.44 -0.61
N ILE A 114 -6.71 4.34 -0.94
CA ILE A 114 -5.58 4.06 -1.82
C ILE A 114 -4.30 4.52 -1.13
N LEU A 115 -3.37 3.59 -0.98
CA LEU A 115 -2.04 3.83 -0.43
C LEU A 115 -1.03 3.59 -1.55
N LEU A 116 -0.50 4.68 -2.09
CA LEU A 116 0.29 4.71 -3.33
C LEU A 116 1.75 5.01 -3.03
N LEU A 117 2.65 4.09 -3.35
CA LEU A 117 4.11 4.24 -3.13
C LEU A 117 4.46 4.51 -1.65
N THR A 118 3.58 4.16 -0.73
CA THR A 118 3.81 4.28 0.71
C THR A 118 4.72 3.17 1.20
N SER A 119 5.50 3.40 2.25
CA SER A 119 6.39 2.37 2.82
C SER A 119 6.39 2.40 4.34
N GLY A 120 6.39 1.26 5.01
CA GLY A 120 6.47 1.18 6.47
C GLY A 120 5.30 1.83 7.23
N LEU A 121 4.18 2.14 6.55
CA LEU A 121 3.00 2.71 7.19
C LEU A 121 2.46 1.77 8.26
N ARG A 122 2.04 2.36 9.38
CA ARG A 122 1.44 1.68 10.53
C ARG A 122 -0.01 2.12 10.71
N PHE A 123 -0.82 1.23 11.26
CA PHE A 123 -2.25 1.45 11.55
C PHE A 123 -2.55 1.40 13.04
N GLU A 124 -1.50 1.35 13.85
CA GLU A 124 -1.53 1.29 15.29
C GLU A 124 -0.15 1.63 15.86
N GLY A 125 -0.11 1.84 17.18
CA GLY A 125 1.14 2.05 17.89
C GLY A 125 1.60 3.51 17.90
N PRO A 126 2.86 3.73 18.32
CA PRO A 126 3.43 5.06 18.46
C PRO A 126 3.73 5.73 17.11
N THR A 127 3.68 7.05 17.12
CA THR A 127 4.20 7.94 16.07
C THR A 127 5.72 7.82 15.94
N SER A 128 6.29 8.25 14.82
CA SER A 128 7.75 8.26 14.65
C SER A 128 8.43 9.18 15.66
N THR A 129 7.78 10.30 16.03
CA THR A 129 8.27 11.19 17.08
C THR A 129 8.35 10.48 18.43
N GLU A 130 7.31 9.74 18.81
CA GLU A 130 7.28 8.95 20.05
C GLU A 130 8.32 7.83 20.04
N LEU A 131 8.49 7.12 18.92
CA LEU A 131 9.53 6.10 18.76
C LEU A 131 10.94 6.70 18.90
N SER A 132 11.18 7.83 18.25
CA SER A 132 12.47 8.55 18.34
C SER A 132 12.75 9.08 19.74
N GLN A 133 11.72 9.58 20.43
CA GLN A 133 11.80 10.02 21.82
C GLN A 133 12.16 8.85 22.74
N ALA A 134 11.42 7.74 22.65
CA ALA A 134 11.66 6.55 23.47
C ALA A 134 13.06 5.96 23.23
N ASN A 135 13.53 5.93 21.98
CA ASN A 135 14.88 5.46 21.65
C ASN A 135 15.97 6.36 22.27
N ARG A 136 15.82 7.69 22.20
CA ARG A 136 16.76 8.62 22.86
C ARG A 136 16.80 8.42 24.37
N GLU A 137 15.65 8.19 25.00
CA GLU A 137 15.56 7.90 26.43
C GLU A 137 16.23 6.57 26.79
N ALA A 138 16.01 5.51 26.00
CA ALA A 138 16.65 4.21 26.18
C ALA A 138 18.19 4.29 26.04
N ILE A 139 18.69 5.05 25.05
CA ILE A 139 20.12 5.33 24.89
C ILE A 139 20.68 6.06 26.12
N ALA A 140 19.98 7.08 26.61
CA ALA A 140 20.40 7.84 27.79
C ALA A 140 20.43 6.98 29.07
N GLN A 141 19.59 5.94 29.14
CA GLN A 141 19.54 4.98 30.25
C GLN A 141 20.55 3.82 30.08
N GLY A 142 21.20 3.70 28.92
CA GLY A 142 22.13 2.62 28.61
C GLY A 142 21.45 1.31 28.22
N GLU A 143 20.16 1.35 27.86
CA GLU A 143 19.35 0.20 27.44
C GLU A 143 19.43 -0.04 25.92
N ALA A 144 19.86 0.96 25.15
CA ALA A 144 20.06 0.88 23.71
C ALA A 144 21.38 1.56 23.29
N GLU A 145 21.92 1.17 22.13
CA GLU A 145 23.14 1.76 21.58
C GLU A 145 22.80 2.78 20.49
N ALA A 146 23.38 3.98 20.59
CA ALA A 146 23.31 4.99 19.53
C ALA A 146 24.10 4.51 18.30
N LYS A 147 23.47 4.60 17.13
CA LYS A 147 24.10 4.24 15.84
C LYS A 147 24.59 5.49 15.13
N TYR A 148 25.75 5.39 14.49
CA TYR A 148 26.39 6.51 13.81
C TYR A 148 26.92 6.10 12.44
N ILE A 149 26.83 7.01 11.46
CA ILE A 149 27.65 6.95 10.26
C ILE A 149 28.82 7.91 10.37
N THR A 150 29.95 7.52 9.78
CA THR A 150 31.13 8.37 9.68
C THR A 150 31.16 9.06 8.32
N VAL A 151 31.08 10.39 8.29
CA VAL A 151 31.25 11.18 7.07
C VAL A 151 32.73 11.50 6.79
N ARG A 152 33.04 11.86 5.55
CA ARG A 152 34.43 11.94 5.07
C ARG A 152 35.22 13.14 5.64
N GLU A 153 34.55 14.25 5.93
CA GLU A 153 35.16 15.53 6.30
C GLU A 153 34.74 16.00 7.71
N GLY A 154 35.60 16.75 8.40
CA GLY A 154 35.38 17.22 9.79
C GLY A 154 36.35 16.62 10.83
N THR A 155 36.25 17.05 12.08
CA THR A 155 36.89 16.42 13.25
C THR A 155 36.23 15.06 13.59
N PRO A 156 36.86 14.16 14.36
CA PRO A 156 36.28 12.85 14.70
C PRO A 156 34.86 12.91 15.28
N GLU A 157 34.55 13.97 16.04
CA GLU A 157 33.23 14.25 16.59
C GLU A 157 32.27 14.79 15.51
N GLU A 158 32.70 15.75 14.68
CA GLU A 158 31.90 16.28 13.55
C GLU A 158 31.64 15.25 12.44
N LYS A 159 32.47 14.20 12.37
CA LYS A 159 32.30 13.11 11.39
C LYS A 159 31.18 12.14 11.76
N LYS A 160 30.66 12.16 12.98
CA LYS A 160 29.63 11.22 13.42
C LYS A 160 28.25 11.86 13.29
N ILE A 161 27.45 11.33 12.38
CA ILE A 161 26.02 11.64 12.30
C ILE A 161 25.27 10.49 12.96
N GLU A 162 24.51 10.78 14.01
CA GLU A 162 23.62 9.81 14.63
C GLU A 162 22.49 9.48 13.64
N ILE A 163 22.19 8.18 13.48
CA ILE A 163 21.08 7.72 12.65
C ILE A 163 20.05 7.04 13.52
N VAL A 164 18.80 7.43 13.31
CA VAL A 164 17.62 6.72 13.82
C VAL A 164 16.98 5.96 12.66
N TRP A 165 17.04 4.64 12.72
CA TRP A 165 16.38 3.77 11.73
C TRP A 165 14.94 3.54 12.16
N MET A 166 14.02 4.36 11.66
CA MET A 166 12.61 4.30 12.08
C MET A 166 11.97 2.93 11.84
N SER A 167 12.30 2.29 10.73
CA SER A 167 11.89 0.93 10.38
C SER A 167 12.27 -0.10 11.45
N GLU A 168 13.49 -0.02 11.98
CA GLU A 168 13.96 -0.92 13.04
C GLU A 168 13.22 -0.67 14.36
N LEU A 169 13.01 0.59 14.74
CA LEU A 169 12.27 0.93 15.97
C LEU A 169 10.81 0.46 15.88
N ALA A 170 10.15 0.70 14.75
CA ALA A 170 8.80 0.26 14.48
C ALA A 170 8.69 -1.28 14.47
N GLY A 171 9.62 -1.97 13.81
CA GLY A 171 9.69 -3.43 13.76
C GLY A 171 9.87 -4.05 15.15
N ASN A 172 10.80 -3.51 15.95
CA ASN A 172 11.02 -3.95 17.33
C ASN A 172 9.77 -3.75 18.19
N TRP A 173 9.07 -2.61 18.03
CA TRP A 173 7.83 -2.37 18.75
C TRP A 173 6.74 -3.40 18.39
N LEU A 174 6.53 -3.66 17.08
CA LEU A 174 5.57 -4.67 16.62
C LEU A 174 5.93 -6.06 17.15
N GLN A 175 7.20 -6.44 17.07
CA GLN A 175 7.67 -7.75 17.57
C GLN A 175 7.41 -7.89 19.07
N ASN A 176 7.71 -6.86 19.86
CA ASN A 176 7.46 -6.87 21.29
C ASN A 176 5.97 -6.98 21.62
N LYS A 177 5.11 -6.30 20.85
CA LYS A 177 3.65 -6.36 21.03
C LYS A 177 3.10 -7.77 20.77
N TYR A 178 3.48 -8.38 19.66
CA TYR A 178 2.86 -9.64 19.20
C TYR A 178 3.57 -10.90 19.72
N ASN A 179 4.87 -10.82 20.01
CA ASN A 179 5.70 -11.98 20.38
C ASN A 179 6.39 -11.84 21.75
N GLY A 180 6.27 -10.69 22.42
CA GLY A 180 6.96 -10.43 23.68
C GLY A 180 6.37 -11.19 24.87
N GLU A 181 7.23 -11.55 25.84
CA GLU A 181 6.85 -12.22 27.10
C GLU A 181 5.89 -11.39 27.96
N ASN A 182 5.86 -10.07 27.74
CA ASN A 182 4.92 -9.10 28.32
C ASN A 182 4.05 -8.48 27.21
N ALA A 183 3.46 -9.28 26.32
CA ALA A 183 2.39 -8.85 25.42
C ALA A 183 1.28 -8.24 26.28
N SER A 184 1.40 -6.95 26.55
CA SER A 184 0.43 -6.22 27.35
C SER A 184 -0.83 -6.19 26.50
N PRO A 185 -2.02 -6.43 27.08
CA PRO A 185 -3.26 -6.17 26.39
C PRO A 185 -3.32 -4.66 26.18
N HIS A 186 -2.71 -4.18 25.10
CA HIS A 186 -2.95 -2.85 24.60
C HIS A 186 -4.46 -2.79 24.34
N PRO A 187 -5.14 -1.73 24.82
CA PRO A 187 -6.57 -1.62 24.62
C PRO A 187 -6.85 -1.76 23.13
N GLU A 188 -7.62 -2.78 22.76
CA GLU A 188 -8.09 -2.96 21.39
C GLU A 188 -8.81 -1.67 20.99
N ALA A 189 -8.53 -1.20 19.76
CA ALA A 189 -9.25 -0.06 19.24
C ALA A 189 -10.76 -0.39 19.26
N PRO A 190 -11.61 0.50 19.79
CA PRO A 190 -13.04 0.26 19.82
C PRO A 190 -13.54 0.04 18.39
N ILE A 191 -14.27 -1.06 18.18
CA ILE A 191 -14.85 -1.38 16.87
C ILE A 191 -15.85 -0.26 16.50
N PRO A 192 -15.68 0.40 15.34
CA PRO A 192 -16.62 1.41 14.87
C PRO A 192 -18.03 0.86 14.70
N GLU A 193 -19.05 1.69 14.95
CA GLU A 193 -20.45 1.29 14.74
C GLU A 193 -20.78 1.00 13.26
N THR A 194 -20.08 1.68 12.34
CA THR A 194 -20.26 1.56 10.89
C THR A 194 -18.92 1.58 10.18
N ILE A 195 -18.71 0.65 9.24
CA ILE A 195 -17.52 0.57 8.39
C ILE A 195 -17.99 0.78 6.94
N ASN A 196 -17.48 1.83 6.29
CA ASN A 196 -17.84 2.19 4.92
C ASN A 196 -16.83 1.67 3.89
N LEU A 197 -15.62 1.30 4.32
CA LEU A 197 -14.56 0.89 3.41
C LEU A 197 -14.93 -0.39 2.66
N GLU A 198 -15.00 -0.27 1.33
CA GLU A 198 -15.35 -1.37 0.42
C GLU A 198 -14.21 -1.68 -0.56
N THR A 199 -13.41 -0.68 -0.92
CA THR A 199 -12.28 -0.82 -1.86
C THR A 199 -10.99 -0.37 -1.18
N LEU A 200 -10.00 -1.25 -1.18
CA LEU A 200 -8.67 -0.98 -0.65
C LEU A 200 -7.62 -1.26 -1.73
N GLU A 201 -6.69 -0.33 -1.89
CA GLU A 201 -5.58 -0.46 -2.82
C GLU A 201 -4.26 -0.14 -2.14
N PHE A 202 -3.29 -1.05 -2.25
CA PHE A 202 -1.89 -0.80 -1.92
C PHE A 202 -1.05 -0.99 -3.17
N LEU A 203 -0.28 0.03 -3.52
CA LEU A 203 0.35 0.12 -4.83
C LEU A 203 1.86 0.41 -4.70
N GLU A 204 2.66 -0.63 -4.92
CA GLU A 204 4.14 -0.69 -4.86
C GLU A 204 4.74 -0.39 -3.48
N ASN A 205 6.07 -0.50 -3.38
CA ASN A 205 6.95 -0.26 -2.22
C ASN A 205 6.75 -1.17 -1.00
N ASP A 206 5.55 -1.49 -0.58
CA ASP A 206 5.34 -2.18 0.70
C ASP A 206 3.92 -2.73 0.75
N ALA A 207 3.37 -3.11 -0.40
CA ALA A 207 1.94 -3.27 -0.56
C ALA A 207 1.38 -4.48 0.22
N LEU A 208 2.08 -5.61 0.19
CA LEU A 208 1.70 -6.84 0.88
C LEU A 208 2.01 -6.75 2.37
N ASP A 209 3.13 -6.13 2.72
CA ASP A 209 3.54 -5.91 4.10
C ASP A 209 2.60 -4.92 4.82
N ALA A 210 2.29 -3.77 4.19
CA ALA A 210 1.35 -2.79 4.71
C ALA A 210 -0.06 -3.36 4.80
N PHE A 211 -0.51 -4.13 3.80
CA PHE A 211 -1.77 -4.86 3.88
C PHE A 211 -1.79 -5.83 5.07
N SER A 212 -0.72 -6.60 5.27
CA SER A 212 -0.63 -7.57 6.37
C SER A 212 -0.65 -6.88 7.74
N ARG A 213 0.06 -5.75 7.88
CA ARG A 213 0.00 -4.92 9.11
C ARG A 213 -1.40 -4.34 9.33
N MET A 214 -2.07 -3.86 8.30
CA MET A 214 -3.45 -3.36 8.41
C MET A 214 -4.42 -4.46 8.82
N ALA A 215 -4.29 -5.66 8.25
CA ALA A 215 -5.16 -6.79 8.57
C ALA A 215 -5.05 -7.23 10.03
N ILE A 216 -3.87 -7.12 10.62
CA ILE A 216 -3.66 -7.44 12.04
C ILE A 216 -4.17 -6.31 12.94
N ALA A 217 -3.87 -5.05 12.60
CA ALA A 217 -4.26 -3.90 13.41
C ALA A 217 -5.77 -3.60 13.36
N LEU A 218 -6.37 -3.77 12.18
CA LEU A 218 -7.74 -3.36 11.85
C LEU A 218 -8.53 -4.51 11.17
N PRO A 219 -8.65 -5.69 11.80
CA PRO A 219 -9.24 -6.88 11.17
C PRO A 219 -10.71 -6.67 10.75
N HIS A 220 -11.46 -5.88 11.52
CA HIS A 220 -12.87 -5.57 11.25
C HIS A 220 -13.06 -4.72 9.98
N ILE A 221 -12.10 -3.85 9.65
CA ILE A 221 -12.12 -3.06 8.42
C ILE A 221 -11.76 -3.96 7.23
N VAL A 222 -10.73 -4.78 7.38
CA VAL A 222 -10.24 -5.66 6.31
C VAL A 222 -11.25 -6.76 5.96
N ASP A 223 -12.00 -7.29 6.93
CA ASP A 223 -13.05 -8.29 6.66
C ASP A 223 -14.22 -7.72 5.84
N ASN A 224 -14.46 -6.40 5.86
CA ASN A 224 -15.57 -5.76 5.13
C ASN A 224 -15.29 -5.53 3.63
N LEU A 225 -14.07 -5.79 3.17
CA LEU A 225 -13.63 -5.44 1.81
C LEU A 225 -14.40 -6.21 0.73
N LYS A 226 -14.79 -5.48 -0.33
CA LYS A 226 -15.41 -6.01 -1.55
C LYS A 226 -14.43 -6.04 -2.72
N THR A 227 -13.48 -5.10 -2.74
CA THR A 227 -12.42 -5.01 -3.73
C THR A 227 -11.09 -4.80 -3.03
N LEU A 228 -10.08 -5.57 -3.45
CA LEU A 228 -8.70 -5.46 -2.99
C LEU A 228 -7.79 -5.42 -4.21
N ASN A 229 -6.98 -4.38 -4.32
CA ASN A 229 -5.93 -4.24 -5.32
C ASN A 229 -4.57 -4.20 -4.63
N LEU A 230 -3.71 -5.16 -4.93
CA LEU A 230 -2.34 -5.21 -4.42
C LEU A 230 -1.39 -5.23 -5.62
N CYS A 231 -0.52 -4.23 -5.69
CA CYS A 231 0.58 -4.17 -6.66
C CYS A 231 1.90 -4.21 -5.91
N SER A 232 2.71 -5.24 -6.12
CA SER A 232 4.00 -5.43 -5.48
C SER A 232 5.00 -6.00 -6.48
N THR A 233 5.78 -5.13 -7.13
CA THR A 233 6.68 -5.57 -8.21
C THR A 233 8.12 -5.10 -8.06
N ASN A 234 8.40 -4.19 -7.13
CA ASN A 234 9.72 -3.60 -6.94
C ASN A 234 10.58 -4.23 -5.83
N GLY A 235 10.09 -5.27 -5.16
CA GLY A 235 10.88 -6.06 -4.19
C GLY A 235 11.10 -5.38 -2.84
N CYS A 236 10.24 -4.41 -2.48
CA CYS A 236 10.34 -3.70 -1.22
C CYS A 236 9.43 -4.29 -0.11
N ASP A 237 8.66 -5.34 -0.42
CA ASP A 237 7.82 -6.10 0.52
C ASP A 237 8.61 -7.11 1.38
N PHE A 238 7.96 -7.58 2.45
CA PHE A 238 8.46 -8.59 3.41
C PHE A 238 9.71 -8.18 4.21
N GLN A 239 9.91 -6.88 4.39
CA GLN A 239 10.92 -6.36 5.32
C GLN A 239 10.43 -6.39 6.77
N PHE A 240 9.12 -6.30 6.98
CA PHE A 240 8.48 -6.15 8.29
C PHE A 240 7.59 -7.33 8.66
N THR A 241 7.02 -8.03 7.67
CA THR A 241 6.16 -9.19 7.92
C THR A 241 6.67 -10.44 7.22
N ALA A 242 6.36 -11.60 7.79
CA ALA A 242 6.71 -12.88 7.19
C ALA A 242 5.72 -13.22 6.06
N GLU A 243 6.20 -13.77 4.96
CA GLU A 243 5.38 -14.13 3.79
C GLU A 243 4.17 -15.02 4.17
N GLN A 244 4.37 -15.95 5.12
CA GLN A 244 3.33 -16.87 5.58
C GLN A 244 2.16 -16.15 6.26
N MET A 245 2.38 -14.94 6.79
CA MET A 245 1.33 -14.10 7.35
C MET A 245 0.34 -13.71 6.25
N PHE A 246 0.83 -13.20 5.13
CA PHE A 246 0.00 -12.86 3.96
C PHE A 246 -0.80 -14.08 3.46
N GLN A 247 -0.13 -15.22 3.32
CA GLN A 247 -0.76 -16.50 2.95
C GLN A 247 -1.87 -16.93 3.91
N SER A 248 -1.75 -16.60 5.20
CA SER A 248 -2.76 -16.92 6.22
C SER A 248 -3.94 -15.95 6.22
N ILE A 249 -3.73 -14.68 5.85
CA ILE A 249 -4.75 -13.62 5.88
C ILE A 249 -5.69 -13.71 4.68
N ILE A 250 -5.14 -13.83 3.46
CA ILE A 250 -5.92 -13.76 2.21
C ILE A 250 -7.13 -14.71 2.16
N PRO A 251 -7.05 -15.99 2.60
CA PRO A 251 -8.19 -16.89 2.61
C PRO A 251 -9.36 -16.42 3.49
N GLN A 252 -9.08 -15.57 4.48
CA GLN A 252 -10.07 -15.11 5.47
C GLN A 252 -10.95 -13.98 4.92
N LEU A 253 -10.60 -13.38 3.77
CA LEU A 253 -11.35 -12.29 3.14
C LEU A 253 -12.63 -12.80 2.46
N THR A 254 -13.57 -13.31 3.25
CA THR A 254 -14.74 -14.02 2.74
C THR A 254 -15.77 -13.10 2.07
N HIS A 255 -15.76 -11.79 2.33
CA HIS A 255 -16.63 -10.83 1.63
C HIS A 255 -16.08 -10.35 0.29
N LEU A 256 -14.78 -10.60 0.02
CA LEU A 256 -14.08 -10.10 -1.14
C LEU A 256 -14.66 -10.66 -2.45
N LYS A 257 -14.94 -9.76 -3.40
CA LYS A 257 -15.54 -10.09 -4.71
C LYS A 257 -14.57 -9.86 -5.86
N THR A 258 -13.77 -8.81 -5.78
CA THR A 258 -12.78 -8.46 -6.78
C THR A 258 -11.41 -8.50 -6.15
N PHE A 259 -10.53 -9.35 -6.67
CA PHE A 259 -9.13 -9.37 -6.28
C PHE A 259 -8.26 -9.03 -7.49
N VAL A 260 -7.53 -7.94 -7.39
CA VAL A 260 -6.51 -7.52 -8.35
C VAL A 260 -5.16 -7.73 -7.68
N PHE A 261 -4.33 -8.57 -8.29
CA PHE A 261 -3.05 -8.96 -7.73
C PHE A 261 -1.98 -8.90 -8.81
N THR A 262 -1.16 -7.87 -8.74
CA THR A 262 0.03 -7.69 -9.57
C THR A 262 1.24 -7.96 -8.69
N VAL A 263 1.99 -9.03 -8.97
CA VAL A 263 3.08 -9.49 -8.09
C VAL A 263 4.33 -9.88 -8.88
N GLY A 264 5.49 -9.48 -8.39
CA GLY A 264 6.80 -9.82 -8.96
C GLY A 264 7.41 -11.12 -8.40
N ASP A 265 8.64 -11.42 -8.83
CA ASP A 265 9.50 -12.42 -8.16
C ASP A 265 10.14 -11.79 -6.90
N ILE A 266 9.30 -11.46 -5.92
CA ILE A 266 9.68 -10.71 -4.70
C ILE A 266 9.89 -11.61 -3.48
N PHE A 267 9.50 -12.88 -3.56
CA PHE A 267 9.51 -13.82 -2.44
C PHE A 267 10.91 -14.42 -2.26
N GLU A 268 11.30 -14.67 -1.01
CA GLU A 268 12.55 -15.34 -0.64
C GLU A 268 12.52 -16.80 -1.10
N GLU A 269 11.40 -17.50 -0.87
CA GLU A 269 11.21 -18.89 -1.27
C GLU A 269 10.65 -18.97 -2.70
N ALA A 270 11.41 -19.61 -3.60
CA ALA A 270 11.06 -19.70 -5.02
C ALA A 270 9.70 -20.36 -5.29
N ASP A 271 9.26 -21.26 -4.41
CA ASP A 271 7.99 -21.98 -4.52
C ASP A 271 6.82 -21.24 -3.85
N PHE A 272 7.05 -20.12 -3.17
CA PHE A 272 6.00 -19.38 -2.46
C PHE A 272 4.88 -18.93 -3.41
N LEU A 273 5.21 -18.14 -4.44
CA LEU A 273 4.22 -17.69 -5.43
C LEU A 273 3.59 -18.87 -6.18
N PRO A 274 4.35 -19.86 -6.71
CA PRO A 274 3.75 -21.05 -7.33
C PRO A 274 2.79 -21.85 -6.45
N LEU A 275 2.92 -21.80 -5.12
CA LEU A 275 2.05 -22.49 -4.18
C LEU A 275 0.98 -21.58 -3.53
N LEU A 276 0.90 -20.31 -3.93
CA LEU A 276 -0.01 -19.34 -3.31
C LEU A 276 -1.48 -19.50 -3.75
N TYR A 277 -1.75 -19.99 -4.96
CA TYR A 277 -3.11 -20.08 -5.51
C TYR A 277 -4.17 -20.73 -4.60
N PRO A 278 -3.91 -21.81 -3.82
CA PRO A 278 -4.92 -22.42 -2.95
C PRO A 278 -5.43 -21.47 -1.86
N HIS A 279 -4.66 -20.41 -1.57
CA HIS A 279 -4.96 -19.43 -0.54
C HIS A 279 -5.78 -18.26 -1.06
N PHE A 280 -6.12 -18.20 -2.35
CA PHE A 280 -6.95 -17.13 -2.88
C PHE A 280 -8.32 -17.08 -2.19
N PRO A 281 -8.90 -15.88 -2.02
CA PRO A 281 -10.13 -15.73 -1.25
C PRO A 281 -11.28 -16.50 -1.92
N PRO A 282 -12.05 -17.32 -1.18
CA PRO A 282 -12.94 -18.32 -1.79
C PRO A 282 -14.15 -17.73 -2.52
N ASN A 283 -14.51 -16.48 -2.22
CA ASN A 283 -15.74 -15.84 -2.67
C ASN A 283 -15.56 -14.82 -3.80
N ILE A 284 -14.35 -14.73 -4.37
CA ILE A 284 -14.08 -13.82 -5.48
C ILE A 284 -14.90 -14.24 -6.72
N CYS A 285 -15.46 -13.24 -7.39
CA CYS A 285 -16.13 -13.39 -8.67
C CYS A 285 -15.32 -12.78 -9.82
N THR A 286 -14.36 -11.92 -9.51
CA THR A 286 -13.42 -11.33 -10.46
C THR A 286 -12.00 -11.49 -9.92
N LEU A 287 -11.13 -12.14 -10.70
CA LEU A 287 -9.71 -12.22 -10.44
C LEU A 287 -8.95 -11.52 -11.58
N ARG A 288 -8.06 -10.60 -11.24
CA ARG A 288 -7.11 -10.01 -12.18
C ARG A 288 -5.71 -10.27 -11.66
N PHE A 289 -5.03 -11.22 -12.27
CA PHE A 289 -3.69 -11.63 -11.89
C PHE A 289 -2.68 -11.18 -12.94
N ARG A 290 -1.62 -10.51 -12.48
CA ARG A 290 -0.43 -10.20 -13.28
C ARG A 290 0.80 -10.66 -12.52
N GLY A 291 1.61 -11.49 -13.16
CA GLY A 291 2.74 -12.15 -12.50
C GLY A 291 4.00 -12.24 -13.37
N PRO A 292 5.05 -12.88 -12.85
CA PRO A 292 6.29 -13.07 -13.56
C PRO A 292 6.24 -14.25 -14.55
N VAL A 293 6.99 -14.14 -15.65
CA VAL A 293 7.17 -15.20 -16.66
C VAL A 293 7.75 -16.49 -16.06
N SER A 294 8.47 -16.39 -14.94
CA SER A 294 9.04 -17.51 -14.18
C SER A 294 7.95 -18.48 -13.69
N LEU A 295 6.75 -17.98 -13.37
CA LEU A 295 5.63 -18.80 -12.86
C LEU A 295 5.21 -19.88 -13.87
N ALA A 296 5.24 -19.56 -15.17
CA ALA A 296 4.94 -20.51 -16.24
C ALA A 296 5.96 -21.67 -16.34
N LYS A 297 7.15 -21.50 -15.75
CA LYS A 297 8.25 -22.48 -15.75
C LYS A 297 8.33 -23.27 -14.44
N SER A 298 7.52 -22.91 -13.44
CA SER A 298 7.50 -23.61 -12.16
C SER A 298 7.05 -25.06 -12.35
N GLU A 299 7.66 -25.99 -11.60
CA GLU A 299 7.20 -27.37 -11.51
C GLU A 299 5.76 -27.49 -10.95
N HIS A 300 5.25 -26.44 -10.31
CA HIS A 300 3.90 -26.36 -9.77
C HIS A 300 2.89 -25.72 -10.72
N TRP A 301 3.29 -25.24 -11.91
CA TRP A 301 2.39 -24.61 -12.87
C TRP A 301 1.16 -25.48 -13.20
N GLN A 302 1.38 -26.79 -13.35
CA GLN A 302 0.30 -27.72 -13.66
C GLN A 302 -0.79 -27.75 -12.56
N LYS A 303 -0.41 -27.47 -11.30
CA LYS A 303 -1.38 -27.36 -10.19
C LYS A 303 -2.30 -26.15 -10.36
N TRP A 304 -1.80 -25.03 -10.89
CA TRP A 304 -2.63 -23.87 -11.24
C TRP A 304 -3.65 -24.26 -12.33
N VAL A 305 -3.19 -24.89 -13.41
CA VAL A 305 -4.06 -25.32 -14.51
C VAL A 305 -5.18 -26.23 -14.01
N GLU A 306 -4.85 -27.20 -13.15
CA GLU A 306 -5.82 -28.14 -12.57
C GLU A 306 -6.79 -27.47 -11.60
N ALA A 307 -6.29 -26.57 -10.75
CA ALA A 307 -7.13 -25.83 -9.81
C ALA A 307 -8.15 -24.95 -10.55
N PHE A 308 -7.71 -24.15 -11.53
CA PHE A 308 -8.60 -23.29 -12.31
C PHE A 308 -9.63 -24.09 -13.13
N ALA A 309 -9.30 -25.31 -13.53
CA ALA A 309 -10.25 -26.23 -14.17
C ALA A 309 -11.29 -26.81 -13.19
N ASN A 310 -10.99 -26.89 -11.89
CA ASN A 310 -11.85 -27.48 -10.87
C ASN A 310 -12.98 -26.50 -10.48
N PRO A 311 -14.28 -26.85 -10.67
CA PRO A 311 -15.40 -26.00 -10.26
C PRO A 311 -15.47 -25.72 -8.75
N GLU A 312 -14.89 -26.59 -7.91
CA GLU A 312 -14.84 -26.38 -6.45
C GLU A 312 -13.82 -25.32 -6.05
N TYR A 313 -12.80 -25.08 -6.89
CA TYR A 313 -11.82 -24.03 -6.67
C TYR A 313 -12.34 -22.71 -7.25
N LEU A 314 -12.47 -21.70 -6.39
CA LEU A 314 -13.08 -20.40 -6.70
C LEU A 314 -14.46 -20.55 -7.38
N PRO A 315 -15.44 -21.16 -6.70
CA PRO A 315 -16.72 -21.56 -7.32
C PRO A 315 -17.54 -20.39 -7.86
N ASN A 316 -17.28 -19.18 -7.38
CA ASN A 316 -18.00 -17.97 -7.76
C ASN A 316 -17.31 -17.16 -8.88
N LEU A 317 -16.16 -17.62 -9.38
CA LEU A 317 -15.36 -16.91 -10.39
C LEU A 317 -16.17 -16.79 -11.69
N LYS A 318 -16.30 -15.55 -12.20
CA LYS A 318 -17.01 -15.21 -13.43
C LYS A 318 -16.13 -14.48 -14.43
N LYS A 319 -15.15 -13.73 -13.94
CA LYS A 319 -14.24 -12.92 -14.74
C LYS A 319 -12.80 -13.20 -14.37
N LEU A 320 -11.96 -13.42 -15.37
CA LEU A 320 -10.54 -13.64 -15.20
C LEU A 320 -9.74 -12.75 -16.15
N SER A 321 -8.76 -12.04 -15.62
CA SER A 321 -7.62 -11.53 -16.39
C SER A 321 -6.37 -12.21 -15.84
N PHE A 322 -5.53 -12.76 -16.71
CA PHE A 322 -4.32 -13.47 -16.31
C PHE A 322 -3.17 -13.14 -17.26
N VAL A 323 -2.13 -12.52 -16.73
CA VAL A 323 -0.97 -12.04 -17.49
C VAL A 323 0.31 -12.48 -16.80
N LEU A 324 1.29 -12.97 -17.55
CA LEU A 324 2.61 -13.35 -17.06
C LEU A 324 3.68 -12.66 -17.90
N ASP A 325 3.89 -11.36 -17.69
CA ASP A 325 4.76 -10.52 -18.52
C ASP A 325 5.93 -9.89 -17.73
N LEU A 326 5.89 -9.94 -16.39
CA LEU A 326 6.96 -9.41 -15.54
C LEU A 326 8.18 -10.34 -15.61
N ALA A 327 9.39 -9.79 -15.52
CA ALA A 327 10.61 -10.58 -15.52
C ALA A 327 11.67 -9.97 -14.63
N TYR A 328 12.52 -10.84 -14.07
CA TYR A 328 13.54 -10.47 -13.10
C TYR A 328 14.89 -11.13 -13.41
N ASP A 329 15.96 -10.43 -13.08
CA ASP A 329 17.35 -10.86 -13.02
C ASP A 329 17.72 -11.10 -11.56
N TYR A 330 17.96 -12.36 -11.20
CA TYR A 330 18.42 -12.70 -9.86
C TYR A 330 19.78 -12.04 -9.56
N GLY A 331 19.88 -11.39 -8.39
CA GLY A 331 21.14 -10.83 -7.87
C GLY A 331 21.38 -9.34 -8.13
N LYS A 332 20.38 -8.58 -8.57
CA LYS A 332 20.42 -7.10 -8.65
C LYS A 332 19.42 -6.49 -7.68
N SER A 333 19.75 -5.30 -7.13
CA SER A 333 18.94 -4.60 -6.11
C SER A 333 17.59 -4.07 -6.61
N ASP A 334 17.37 -4.04 -7.92
CA ASP A 334 16.07 -3.84 -8.59
C ASP A 334 16.03 -4.84 -9.74
N GLY A 335 15.93 -6.13 -9.42
CA GLY A 335 16.06 -7.22 -10.38
C GLY A 335 15.13 -7.13 -11.58
N LYS A 336 14.15 -6.22 -11.59
CA LYS A 336 13.17 -6.07 -12.64
C LYS A 336 13.80 -5.78 -14.00
N ARG A 337 13.30 -6.45 -15.03
CA ARG A 337 13.69 -6.23 -16.43
C ARG A 337 12.52 -6.53 -17.36
N ARG A 338 12.69 -6.16 -18.62
CA ARG A 338 11.77 -6.59 -19.66
C ARG A 338 11.93 -8.09 -19.96
N ALA A 339 10.83 -8.80 -20.07
CA ALA A 339 10.82 -10.18 -20.54
C ALA A 339 11.34 -10.26 -21.98
N ASN A 340 12.08 -11.31 -22.31
CA ASN A 340 12.49 -11.56 -23.70
C ASN A 340 11.35 -12.26 -24.49
N GLU A 341 11.49 -12.34 -25.81
CA GLU A 341 10.42 -12.90 -26.67
C GLU A 341 10.15 -14.38 -26.40
N GLU A 342 11.18 -15.16 -26.05
CA GLU A 342 11.03 -16.58 -25.76
C GLU A 342 10.28 -16.79 -24.44
N GLU A 343 10.64 -16.05 -23.39
CA GLU A 343 9.94 -16.04 -22.10
C GLU A 343 8.46 -15.67 -22.26
N LEU A 344 8.16 -14.60 -23.01
CA LEU A 344 6.78 -14.19 -23.27
C LEU A 344 6.02 -15.25 -24.07
N ARG A 345 6.65 -15.86 -25.09
CA ARG A 345 6.03 -16.93 -25.89
C ARG A 345 5.69 -18.15 -25.04
N GLU A 346 6.59 -18.54 -24.15
CA GLU A 346 6.39 -19.65 -23.21
C GLU A 346 5.28 -19.33 -22.21
N ALA A 347 5.31 -18.14 -21.61
CA ALA A 347 4.31 -17.67 -20.65
C ALA A 347 2.90 -17.59 -21.27
N LYS A 348 2.77 -17.08 -22.50
CA LYS A 348 1.51 -17.11 -23.26
C LYS A 348 1.03 -18.52 -23.55
N THR A 349 1.94 -19.42 -23.90
CA THR A 349 1.60 -20.83 -24.17
C THR A 349 1.06 -21.50 -22.91
N ALA A 350 1.68 -21.23 -21.76
CA ALA A 350 1.22 -21.71 -20.46
C ALA A 350 -0.15 -21.11 -20.08
N CYS A 351 -0.34 -19.79 -20.20
CA CYS A 351 -1.63 -19.14 -19.93
C CYS A 351 -2.74 -19.67 -20.84
N LYS A 352 -2.44 -19.96 -22.11
CA LYS A 352 -3.40 -20.60 -23.02
C LYS A 352 -3.86 -21.96 -22.50
N GLN A 353 -2.96 -22.79 -21.98
CA GLN A 353 -3.35 -24.07 -21.36
C GLN A 353 -4.31 -23.88 -20.18
N LEU A 354 -4.11 -22.83 -19.39
CA LEU A 354 -5.04 -22.46 -18.32
C LEU A 354 -6.40 -22.06 -18.89
N PHE A 355 -6.44 -21.15 -19.87
CA PHE A 355 -7.68 -20.66 -20.48
C PHE A 355 -8.48 -21.75 -21.20
N ASP A 356 -7.82 -22.65 -21.93
CA ASP A 356 -8.46 -23.76 -22.64
C ASP A 356 -9.23 -24.69 -21.66
N ARG A 357 -8.88 -24.69 -20.37
CA ARG A 357 -9.56 -25.46 -19.32
C ARG A 357 -10.73 -24.73 -18.65
N LEU A 358 -10.88 -23.43 -18.90
CA LEU A 358 -11.95 -22.61 -18.33
C LEU A 358 -13.26 -22.69 -19.13
N GLU A 359 -13.22 -23.18 -20.38
CA GLU A 359 -14.40 -23.27 -21.25
C GLU A 359 -15.57 -24.03 -20.61
N SER A 360 -15.28 -25.02 -19.77
CA SER A 360 -16.29 -25.81 -19.06
C SER A 360 -16.97 -25.08 -17.89
N ARG A 361 -16.45 -23.90 -17.48
CA ARG A 361 -16.89 -23.15 -16.29
C ARG A 361 -17.63 -21.84 -16.62
N GLU A 362 -17.86 -21.53 -17.90
CA GLU A 362 -18.51 -20.28 -18.34
C GLU A 362 -17.83 -18.99 -17.81
N ILE A 363 -16.52 -19.05 -17.54
CA ILE A 363 -15.74 -17.90 -17.06
C ILE A 363 -15.37 -17.00 -18.25
N VAL A 364 -15.60 -15.69 -18.12
CA VAL A 364 -15.21 -14.70 -19.13
C VAL A 364 -13.75 -14.32 -18.92
N VAL A 365 -12.90 -14.58 -19.92
CA VAL A 365 -11.52 -14.09 -19.95
C VAL A 365 -11.49 -12.69 -20.54
N GLU A 366 -11.00 -11.71 -19.78
CA GLU A 366 -10.90 -10.29 -20.15
C GLU A 366 -9.43 -9.87 -20.23
N SER A 367 -9.11 -8.91 -21.10
CA SER A 367 -7.80 -8.25 -21.11
C SER A 367 -7.51 -7.61 -19.75
N PHE A 368 -6.26 -7.76 -19.27
CA PHE A 368 -5.83 -7.07 -18.07
C PHE A 368 -5.73 -5.57 -18.37
N TYR A 369 -6.35 -4.76 -17.51
CA TYR A 369 -6.30 -3.31 -17.58
C TYR A 369 -5.79 -2.77 -16.25
N ASP A 370 -4.67 -2.08 -16.31
CA ASP A 370 -4.02 -1.41 -15.17
C ASP A 370 -4.23 0.10 -15.30
N GLU A 371 -5.20 0.63 -14.57
CA GLU A 371 -5.49 2.06 -14.61
C GLU A 371 -4.38 2.91 -13.97
N TRP A 372 -3.57 2.32 -13.08
CA TRP A 372 -2.48 3.01 -12.41
C TRP A 372 -1.26 3.13 -13.32
N ALA A 373 -0.97 2.10 -14.11
CA ALA A 373 0.07 2.18 -15.15
C ALA A 373 -0.22 3.22 -16.24
N ASP A 374 -1.48 3.58 -16.47
CA ASP A 374 -1.85 4.68 -17.37
C ASP A 374 -1.69 6.06 -16.72
N GLN A 375 -1.86 6.16 -15.40
CA GLN A 375 -1.83 7.41 -14.65
C GLN A 375 -0.43 7.77 -14.13
N TYR A 376 0.39 6.78 -13.82
CA TYR A 376 1.68 6.96 -13.14
C TYR A 376 2.80 6.28 -13.92
N VAL A 377 3.81 7.07 -14.28
CA VAL A 377 4.96 6.62 -15.11
C VAL A 377 5.84 5.59 -14.38
N CYS A 378 5.81 5.55 -13.05
CA CYS A 378 6.57 4.59 -12.26
C CYS A 378 5.98 3.17 -12.29
N PHE A 379 4.76 2.98 -12.80
CA PHE A 379 4.15 1.66 -12.94
C PHE A 379 4.39 1.12 -14.34
N ASP A 380 4.89 -0.11 -14.42
CA ASP A 380 5.09 -0.76 -15.70
C ASP A 380 3.75 -1.09 -16.35
N LYS A 381 3.56 -0.65 -17.59
CA LYS A 381 2.44 -1.10 -18.41
C LYS A 381 2.57 -2.59 -18.70
N VAL A 382 1.45 -3.25 -18.98
CA VAL A 382 1.47 -4.61 -19.57
C VAL A 382 2.32 -4.57 -20.83
N ASP A 383 3.26 -5.51 -20.98
CA ASP A 383 4.11 -5.55 -22.18
C ASP A 383 3.23 -5.61 -23.42
N GLU A 384 3.34 -4.63 -24.32
CA GLU A 384 2.50 -4.51 -25.52
C GLU A 384 2.60 -5.73 -26.46
N ARG A 385 3.65 -6.55 -26.28
CA ARG A 385 3.82 -7.81 -27.00
C ARG A 385 2.99 -8.94 -26.39
N TRP A 386 2.29 -8.75 -25.27
CA TRP A 386 1.36 -9.70 -24.64
C TRP A 386 0.07 -9.84 -25.46
#